data_AF-A0A847SXT6-F1
#
_entry.id   AF-A0A847SXT6-F1
#
_cell.length_a   1.000
_cell.length_b   1.000
_cell.length_c   1.000
_cell.angle_alpha   90.00
_cell.angle_beta   90.00
_cell.angle_gamma   90.00
#
_symmetry.space_group_name_H-M   'P 1'
#
loop_
_entity.id
_entity.type
_entity.pdbx_description
1 polymer ?
#
loop_
_entity_poly.entity_id
_entity_poly.type
_entity_poly.pdbx_seq_one_letter_code
_entity_poly.pdbx_strand_id
1 'polypeptide(L)'
;MKMLEEFFPEFTGKLDEIDAMYREKRMIDEKTYQFICFALSIKGRSAPCVRKHFKGALEAGATVKELCYIFALTMRESAGADDCWTHDVLADWPEIIAGNVKCSCEK
;
A
#
# COMPACT_ATOMS: atom_id res chain seq x y z
N MET A 1 -17.72 10.11 -0.61
CA MET A 1 -18.33 9.32 -1.72
C MET A 1 -17.39 9.39 -2.91
N LYS A 2 -17.03 8.26 -3.52
CA LYS A 2 -16.10 8.23 -4.66
C LYS A 2 -16.87 8.55 -5.94
N MET A 3 -16.40 9.52 -6.72
CA MET A 3 -17.06 9.96 -7.96
C MET A 3 -17.37 8.79 -8.92
N LEU A 4 -16.44 7.84 -9.09
CA LEU A 4 -16.64 6.70 -9.99
C LEU A 4 -17.76 5.75 -9.52
N GLU A 5 -17.91 5.57 -8.20
CA GLU A 5 -18.96 4.73 -7.61
C GLU A 5 -20.35 5.36 -7.80
N GLU A 6 -20.43 6.69 -7.82
CA GLU A 6 -21.68 7.43 -8.04
C GLU A 6 -22.16 7.34 -9.49
N PHE A 7 -21.26 7.46 -10.47
CA PHE A 7 -21.64 7.52 -11.89
C PHE A 7 -21.51 6.19 -12.63
N PHE A 8 -20.61 5.31 -12.21
CA PHE A 8 -20.34 4.03 -12.87
C PHE A 8 -20.00 2.92 -11.84
N PRO A 9 -20.95 2.56 -10.96
CA PRO A 9 -20.73 1.60 -9.87
C PRO A 9 -20.27 0.22 -10.35
N GLU A 10 -20.56 -0.17 -11.59
CA GLU A 10 -20.14 -1.44 -12.18
C GLU A 10 -18.61 -1.57 -12.31
N PHE A 11 -17.89 -0.48 -12.58
CA PHE A 11 -16.42 -0.52 -12.66
C PHE A 11 -15.82 -0.69 -11.27
N THR A 12 -16.33 0.03 -10.27
CA THR A 12 -15.87 -0.12 -8.88
C THR A 12 -16.20 -1.49 -8.32
N GLY A 13 -17.39 -2.03 -8.63
CA GLY A 13 -17.78 -3.38 -8.23
C GLY A 13 -16.86 -4.46 -8.83
N LYS A 14 -16.47 -4.33 -10.10
CA LYS A 14 -15.53 -5.25 -10.73
C LYS A 14 -14.13 -5.20 -10.13
N LEU A 15 -13.67 -4.03 -9.69
CA LEU A 15 -12.41 -3.92 -8.94
C LEU A 15 -12.48 -4.63 -7.59
N ASP A 16 -13.58 -4.49 -6.86
CA ASP A 16 -13.79 -5.19 -5.57
C ASP A 16 -13.83 -6.72 -5.76
N GLU A 17 -14.48 -7.22 -6.83
CA GLU A 17 -14.49 -8.65 -7.19
C GLU A 17 -13.08 -9.18 -7.48
N ILE A 18 -12.27 -8.40 -8.22
CA ILE A 18 -10.88 -8.75 -8.54
C ILE A 18 -10.02 -8.77 -7.28
N ASP A 19 -10.17 -7.79 -6.38
CA ASP A 19 -9.45 -7.74 -5.10
C ASP A 19 -9.75 -8.98 -4.23
N ALA A 20 -11.02 -9.40 -4.18
CA ALA A 20 -11.43 -10.62 -3.48
C ALA A 20 -10.78 -11.88 -4.10
N MET A 21 -10.73 -11.93 -5.44
CA MET A 21 -10.10 -13.04 -6.16
C MET A 21 -8.60 -13.14 -5.87
N TYR A 22 -7.87 -12.02 -5.82
CA TYR A 22 -6.46 -12.02 -5.44
C TYR A 22 -6.26 -12.55 -4.02
N ARG A 23 -7.12 -12.18 -3.06
CA ARG A 23 -7.05 -12.68 -1.68
C ARG A 23 -7.27 -14.20 -1.62
N GLU A 24 -8.20 -14.74 -2.40
CA GLU A 24 -8.52 -16.17 -2.42
C GLU A 24 -7.45 -17.01 -3.15
N LYS A 25 -6.94 -16.50 -4.28
CA LYS A 25 -6.08 -17.27 -5.20
C LYS A 25 -4.58 -17.09 -4.98
N ARG A 26 -4.15 -16.08 -4.22
CA ARG A 26 -2.71 -15.85 -3.97
C ARG A 26 -2.06 -17.09 -3.35
N MET A 27 -0.86 -17.40 -3.83
CA MET A 27 -0.03 -18.51 -3.36
C MET A 27 1.04 -18.06 -2.35
N ILE A 28 0.95 -16.81 -1.90
CA ILE A 28 1.88 -16.16 -0.97
C ILE A 28 1.11 -15.72 0.27
N ASP A 29 1.81 -15.63 1.40
CA ASP A 29 1.21 -15.10 2.62
C ASP A 29 0.86 -13.61 2.51
N GLU A 30 0.05 -13.11 3.45
CA GLU A 30 -0.38 -11.71 3.47
C GLU A 30 0.82 -10.76 3.58
N LYS A 31 1.83 -11.09 4.39
CA LYS A 31 3.00 -10.23 4.60
C LYS A 31 3.78 -10.02 3.29
N THR A 32 4.04 -11.10 2.55
CA THR A 32 4.72 -11.08 1.26
C THR A 32 3.90 -10.34 0.20
N TYR A 33 2.58 -10.57 0.18
CA TYR A 33 1.67 -9.83 -0.70
C TYR A 33 1.76 -8.32 -0.45
N GLN A 34 1.70 -7.90 0.82
CA GLN A 34 1.79 -6.50 1.20
C GLN A 34 3.15 -5.88 0.86
N PHE A 35 4.27 -6.61 1.00
CA PHE A 35 5.58 -6.13 0.56
C PHE A 35 5.63 -5.86 -0.96
N ILE A 36 5.07 -6.75 -1.78
CA ILE A 36 5.01 -6.57 -3.23
C ILE A 36 4.16 -5.35 -3.56
N CYS A 37 2.95 -5.26 -3.00
CA CYS A 37 2.07 -4.13 -3.26
C CYS A 37 2.65 -2.79 -2.74
N PHE A 38 3.37 -2.80 -1.63
CA PHE A 38 4.10 -1.64 -1.12
C PHE A 38 5.16 -1.17 -2.13
N ALA A 39 6.02 -2.06 -2.61
CA ALA A 39 7.00 -1.74 -3.64
C ALA A 39 6.36 -1.20 -4.94
N LEU A 40 5.31 -1.86 -5.43
CA LEU A 40 4.58 -1.42 -6.62
C LEU A 40 3.91 -0.06 -6.43
N SER A 41 3.35 0.21 -5.24
CA SER A 41 2.71 1.49 -4.95
C SER A 41 3.69 2.66 -4.89
N ILE A 42 4.93 2.41 -4.45
CA ILE A 42 6.04 3.37 -4.53
C ILE A 42 6.38 3.65 -5.99
N LYS A 43 6.58 2.61 -6.80
CA LYS A 43 6.86 2.74 -8.24
C LYS A 43 5.75 3.47 -9.00
N GLY A 44 4.49 3.23 -8.62
CA GLY A 44 3.32 3.90 -9.17
C GLY A 44 3.04 5.28 -8.59
N ARG A 45 3.87 5.75 -7.63
CA ARG A 45 3.71 7.02 -6.90
C ARG A 45 2.29 7.24 -6.36
N SER A 46 1.66 6.16 -5.89
CA SER A 46 0.30 6.19 -5.34
C SER A 46 0.37 6.32 -3.83
N ALA A 47 0.42 7.56 -3.33
CA ALA A 47 0.45 7.87 -1.90
C ALA A 47 -0.59 7.11 -1.05
N PRO A 48 -1.89 7.01 -1.44
CA PRO A 48 -2.85 6.24 -0.66
C PRO A 48 -2.53 4.74 -0.63
N CYS A 49 -2.02 4.17 -1.73
CA CYS A 49 -1.63 2.76 -1.78
C CYS A 49 -0.36 2.50 -0.97
N VAL A 50 0.62 3.42 -0.98
CA VAL A 50 1.84 3.33 -0.16
C VAL A 50 1.46 3.20 1.31
N ARG A 51 0.57 4.08 1.80
CA ARG A 51 0.09 4.03 3.19
C ARG A 51 -0.73 2.78 3.49
N LYS A 52 -1.65 2.40 2.58
CA LYS A 52 -2.48 1.19 2.70
C LYS A 52 -1.61 -0.06 2.88
N HIS A 53 -0.60 -0.23 2.03
CA HIS A 53 0.23 -1.44 2.03
C HIS A 53 1.31 -1.42 3.11
N PHE A 54 1.79 -0.23 3.51
CA PHE A 54 2.61 -0.09 4.72
C PHE A 54 1.84 -0.57 5.97
N LYS A 55 0.61 -0.08 6.19
CA LYS A 55 -0.25 -0.49 7.30
C LYS A 55 -0.62 -1.97 7.21
N GLY A 56 -1.05 -2.44 6.04
CA GLY A 56 -1.41 -3.84 5.82
C GLY A 56 -0.26 -4.81 6.10
N ALA A 57 0.98 -4.45 5.77
CA ALA A 57 2.16 -5.25 6.11
C ALA A 57 2.38 -5.34 7.63
N LEU A 58 2.23 -4.22 8.35
CA LEU A 58 2.34 -4.20 9.81
C LEU A 58 1.25 -5.07 10.48
N GLU A 59 0.01 -4.97 10.00
CA GLU A 59 -1.10 -5.81 10.46
C GLU A 59 -0.86 -7.29 10.17
N ALA A 60 -0.13 -7.62 9.09
CA ALA A 60 0.32 -8.97 8.76
C ALA A 60 1.57 -9.43 9.54
N GLY A 61 2.03 -8.64 10.53
CA GLY A 61 3.16 -8.98 11.39
C GLY A 61 4.53 -8.58 10.84
N ALA A 62 4.60 -7.71 9.83
CA ALA A 62 5.87 -7.12 9.43
C ALA A 62 6.39 -6.14 10.48
N THR A 63 7.71 -6.01 10.54
CA THR A 63 8.39 -4.96 11.29
C THR A 63 8.66 -3.75 10.41
N VAL A 64 8.80 -2.58 11.02
CA VAL A 64 9.26 -1.36 10.32
C VAL A 64 10.62 -1.60 9.65
N LYS A 65 11.50 -2.38 10.27
CA LYS A 65 12.81 -2.73 9.71
C LYS A 65 12.70 -3.53 8.41
N GLU A 66 11.78 -4.50 8.32
CA GLU A 66 11.50 -5.22 7.07
C GLU A 66 10.95 -4.27 5.99
N LEU A 67 10.03 -3.36 6.36
CA LEU A 67 9.49 -2.36 5.43
C LEU A 67 10.56 -1.40 4.91
N CYS A 68 11.47 -0.94 5.76
CA CYS A 68 12.62 -0.13 5.36
C CYS A 68 13.52 -0.89 4.36
N TYR A 69 13.71 -2.20 4.54
CA TYR A 69 14.47 -3.01 3.59
C TYR A 69 13.78 -3.07 2.22
N ILE A 70 12.46 -3.31 2.17
CA ILE A 70 11.70 -3.31 0.91
C ILE A 70 11.73 -1.94 0.23
N PHE A 71 11.64 -0.87 1.01
CA PHE A 71 11.77 0.50 0.50
C PHE A 71 13.15 0.74 -0.12
N ALA A 72 14.22 0.43 0.60
CA ALA A 72 15.60 0.55 0.10
C ALA A 72 15.82 -0.28 -1.18
N LEU A 73 15.29 -1.50 -1.23
CA LEU A 73 15.32 -2.34 -2.43
C LEU A 73 14.58 -1.66 -3.60
N THR A 74 13.40 -1.12 -3.36
CA THR A 74 12.60 -0.43 -4.38
C THR A 74 13.31 0.81 -4.94
N MET A 75 13.94 1.61 -4.07
CA MET A 75 14.76 2.73 -4.49
C MET A 75 15.96 2.29 -5.34
N ARG A 76 16.65 1.21 -4.93
CA ARG A 76 17.82 0.69 -5.65
C ARG A 76 17.48 0.34 -7.09
N GLU A 77 16.35 -0.35 -7.30
CA GLU A 77 15.85 -0.70 -8.64
C GLU A 77 15.37 0.52 -9.45
N SER A 78 15.29 1.68 -8.81
CA SER A 78 14.83 2.95 -9.39
C SER A 78 15.91 4.03 -9.42
N ALA A 79 17.17 3.67 -9.16
CA ALA A 79 18.29 4.60 -9.01
C ALA A 79 18.00 5.78 -8.04
N GLY A 80 17.20 5.55 -7.00
CA GLY A 80 16.82 6.55 -6.00
C GLY A 80 15.74 7.55 -6.43
N ALA A 81 15.14 7.41 -7.63
CA ALA A 81 14.14 8.36 -8.14
C ALA A 81 12.87 8.48 -7.27
N ASP A 82 12.60 7.49 -6.42
CA ASP A 82 11.42 7.43 -5.55
C ASP A 82 11.74 7.79 -4.09
N ASP A 83 13.00 8.16 -3.78
CA ASP A 83 13.53 8.38 -2.43
C ASP A 83 12.82 9.52 -1.70
N CYS A 84 13.05 10.77 -2.13
CA CYS A 84 12.49 11.97 -1.50
C CYS A 84 10.96 11.88 -1.37
N TRP A 85 10.28 11.45 -2.43
CA TRP A 85 8.83 11.38 -2.47
C TRP A 85 8.25 10.38 -1.47
N THR A 86 8.84 9.17 -1.37
CA THR A 86 8.30 8.15 -0.47
C THR A 86 8.54 8.52 0.99
N HIS A 87 9.69 9.14 1.29
CA HIS A 87 9.95 9.70 2.61
C HIS A 87 8.92 10.77 3.01
N ASP A 88 8.54 11.65 2.09
CA ASP A 88 7.49 12.64 2.33
C ASP A 88 6.12 11.98 2.59
N VAL A 89 5.76 10.96 1.82
CA VAL A 89 4.48 10.23 1.97
C VAL A 89 4.38 9.51 3.32
N LEU A 90 5.50 9.02 3.84
CA LEU A 90 5.62 8.27 5.10
C LEU A 90 6.22 9.11 6.24
N ALA A 91 6.27 10.43 6.11
CA ALA A 91 6.90 11.29 7.12
C ALA A 91 6.27 11.13 8.52
N ASP A 92 4.98 10.80 8.57
CA ASP A 92 4.16 10.58 9.76
C ASP A 92 4.03 9.09 10.16
N TRP A 93 4.94 8.22 9.72
CA TRP A 93 4.88 6.78 10.02
C TRP A 93 4.72 6.42 11.51
N PRO A 94 5.28 7.15 12.50
CA PRO A 94 5.03 6.81 13.91
C PRO A 94 3.55 6.99 14.29
N GLU A 95 2.90 8.02 13.76
CA GLU A 95 1.47 8.28 13.98
C GLU A 95 0.59 7.29 13.22
N ILE A 96 1.04 6.84 12.04
CA ILE A 96 0.39 5.75 11.29
C ILE A 96 0.39 4.47 12.14
N ILE A 97 1.52 4.13 12.77
CA ILE A 97 1.63 2.96 13.66
C ILE A 97 0.77 3.12 14.91
N ALA A 98 0.72 4.32 15.48
CA ALA A 98 -0.13 4.62 16.63
C ALA A 98 -1.63 4.55 16.31
N GLY A 99 -2.01 4.39 15.03
CA GLY A 99 -3.40 4.36 14.58
C GLY A 99 -4.05 5.74 14.53
N ASN A 100 -3.26 6.81 14.65
CA ASN A 100 -3.75 8.19 14.68
C ASN A 100 -4.02 8.76 13.27
N VAL A 101 -3.46 8.14 12.24
CA VAL A 101 -3.65 8.53 10.84
C VAL A 101 -4.75 7.69 10.22
N LYS A 102 -5.87 8.35 9.87
CA LYS A 102 -6.96 7.72 9.12
C LYS A 102 -6.70 7.83 7.62
N CYS A 103 -6.62 6.68 6.94
CA CYS A 103 -6.51 6.65 5.49
C CYS A 103 -7.85 7.07 4.87
N SER A 104 -7.82 7.84 3.78
CA SER A 104 -9.02 8.10 2.96
C SER A 104 -9.61 6.84 2.31
N CYS A 105 -8.91 5.71 2.44
CA CYS A 105 -9.34 4.38 2.03
C CYS A 105 -10.10 3.60 3.12
N GLU A 106 -10.14 4.09 4.36
CA GLU A 106 -10.98 3.51 5.42
C GLU A 106 -12.45 3.82 5.10
N LYS A 107 -13.27 2.76 5.01
CA LYS A 107 -14.73 2.85 4.86
C LYS A 107 -15.38 3.20 6.19
#